data_AF-A0A970EUL5-F1
#
_entry.id   AF-A0A970EUL5-F1
#
_cell.length_a   1.000
_cell.length_b   1.000
_cell.length_c   1.000
_cell.angle_alpha   90.00
_cell.angle_beta   90.00
_cell.angle_gamma   90.00
#
_symmetry.space_group_name_H-M   'P 1'
#
loop_
_entity.id
_entity.type
_entity.pdbx_description
1 polymer ?
#
loop_
_entity_poly.entity_id
_entity_poly.type
_entity_poly.pdbx_seq_one_letter_code
_entity_poly.pdbx_strand_id
1 'polypeptide(L)'
;MKRSEVNKIIMDAIRFIEEHKFALPPFAHWTPEDWKEKGPECDEIRDNMLGWDVTDYGLGKFDEVGLVLVTIRNGNQKDPKYKKPYAEKLLISRENQVCP
;
A
#
# COMPACT_ATOMS: atom_id res chain seq x y z
N MET A 1 2.74 15.64 -0.64
CA MET A 1 2.06 15.40 0.65
C MET A 1 3.04 15.40 1.81
N LYS A 2 2.68 15.93 2.98
CA LYS A 2 3.46 15.84 4.22
C LYS A 2 3.37 14.44 4.82
N ARG A 3 4.41 13.99 5.52
CA ARG A 3 4.40 12.67 6.20
C ARG A 3 3.25 12.55 7.21
N SER A 4 2.91 13.63 7.90
CA SER A 4 1.78 13.66 8.83
C SER A 4 0.43 13.39 8.15
N GLU A 5 0.24 13.90 6.93
CA GLU A 5 -0.96 13.67 6.13
C GLU A 5 -1.02 12.20 5.67
N VAL A 6 0.10 11.68 5.17
CA VAL A 6 0.21 10.26 4.75
C VAL A 6 -0.06 9.32 5.93
N ASN A 7 0.50 9.58 7.10
CA ASN A 7 0.26 8.77 8.30
C ASN A 7 -1.22 8.77 8.69
N LYS A 8 -1.88 9.93 8.65
CA LYS A 8 -3.32 10.04 8.92
C LYS A 8 -4.13 9.22 7.91
N ILE A 9 -3.82 9.34 6.62
CA ILE A 9 -4.51 8.62 5.55
C ILE A 9 -4.38 7.10 5.72
N ILE A 10 -3.18 6.60 6.04
CA ILE A 10 -2.97 5.15 6.27
C ILE A 10 -3.75 4.68 7.50
N MET A 11 -3.75 5.44 8.61
CA MET A 11 -4.54 5.08 9.80
C MET A 11 -6.04 5.07 9.51
N ASP A 12 -6.54 6.06 8.76
CA ASP A 12 -7.96 6.11 8.36
C ASP A 12 -8.31 4.92 7.46
N ALA A 13 -7.43 4.54 6.53
CA ALA A 13 -7.58 3.38 5.68
C ALA A 13 -7.59 2.06 6.46
N ILE A 14 -6.69 1.87 7.43
CA ILE A 14 -6.68 0.69 8.30
C ILE A 14 -8.01 0.53 9.03
N ARG A 15 -8.54 1.61 9.64
CA ARG A 15 -9.84 1.56 10.31
C ARG A 15 -10.97 1.17 9.36
N PHE A 16 -11.00 1.75 8.17
CA PHE A 16 -12.01 1.43 7.15
C PHE A 16 -11.95 -0.05 6.72
N ILE A 17 -10.74 -0.61 6.56
CA ILE A 17 -10.53 -2.01 6.22
C ILE A 17 -11.02 -2.94 7.36
N GLU A 18 -10.73 -2.59 8.62
CA GLU A 18 -11.17 -3.34 9.81
C GLU A 18 -12.70 -3.32 9.99
N GLU A 19 -13.35 -2.20 9.66
CA GLU A 19 -14.82 -2.10 9.62
C GLU A 19 -15.43 -3.10 8.63
N HIS A 20 -14.78 -3.28 7.48
CA HIS A 20 -15.17 -4.23 6.43
C HIS A 20 -14.69 -5.67 6.68
N LYS A 21 -14.08 -5.95 7.85
CA LYS A 21 -13.60 -7.28 8.26
C LYS A 21 -12.60 -7.92 7.30
N PHE A 22 -11.83 -7.09 6.59
CA PHE A 22 -10.75 -7.58 5.74
C PHE A 22 -9.45 -7.69 6.55
N ALA A 23 -8.84 -8.86 6.55
CA ALA A 23 -7.58 -9.09 7.26
C ALA A 23 -6.39 -8.72 6.36
N LEU A 24 -5.61 -7.73 6.78
CA LEU A 24 -4.37 -7.36 6.09
C LEU A 24 -3.23 -8.35 6.40
N PRO A 25 -2.28 -8.53 5.47
CA PRO A 25 -1.07 -9.26 5.77
C PRO A 25 -0.26 -8.54 6.88
N PRO A 26 0.44 -9.26 7.76
CA PRO A 26 1.12 -8.65 8.92
C PRO A 26 2.07 -7.51 8.57
N PHE A 27 2.73 -7.57 7.41
CA PHE A 27 3.67 -6.54 6.98
C PHE A 27 3.04 -5.17 6.73
N ALA A 28 1.71 -5.10 6.52
CA ALA A 28 1.01 -3.84 6.37
C ALA A 28 0.98 -3.01 7.67
N HIS A 29 1.28 -3.62 8.82
CA HIS A 29 1.31 -2.97 10.12
C HIS A 29 2.73 -2.71 10.65
N TRP A 30 3.78 -3.10 9.91
CA TRP A 30 5.16 -2.91 10.34
C TRP A 30 5.55 -1.44 10.38
N THR A 31 6.16 -1.05 11.49
CA THR A 31 6.80 0.27 11.66
C THR A 31 8.13 0.33 10.92
N PRO A 32 8.70 1.54 10.71
CA PRO A 32 10.07 1.67 10.21
C PRO A 32 11.10 0.91 11.06
N GLU A 33 10.87 0.82 12.38
CA GLU A 33 11.70 0.06 13.31
C GLU A 33 11.59 -1.44 13.06
N ASP A 34 10.36 -1.97 12.90
CA ASP A 34 10.16 -3.38 12.55
C ASP A 34 10.86 -3.75 11.24
N TRP A 35 10.83 -2.83 10.26
CA TRP A 35 11.48 -3.00 8.96
C TRP A 35 13.00 -3.09 9.05
N LYS A 36 13.64 -2.44 10.03
CA LYS A 36 15.11 -2.52 10.23
C LYS A 36 15.56 -3.93 10.63
N GLU A 37 14.67 -4.70 11.25
CA GLU A 37 14.94 -6.07 11.69
C GLU A 37 14.59 -7.12 10.62
N LYS A 38 14.03 -6.73 9.46
CA LYS A 38 13.65 -7.67 8.38
C LYS A 38 14.81 -7.93 7.43
N GLY A 39 15.16 -9.20 7.28
CA GLY A 39 16.23 -9.66 6.41
C GLY A 39 15.77 -10.02 4.99
N PRO A 40 16.57 -10.83 4.28
CA PRO A 40 16.29 -11.30 2.92
C PRO A 40 14.97 -12.08 2.76
N GLU A 41 14.41 -12.62 3.85
CA GLU A 41 13.11 -13.29 3.83
C GLU A 41 11.96 -12.36 3.40
N CYS A 42 12.14 -11.05 3.53
CA CYS A 42 11.18 -10.04 3.08
C CYS A 42 11.52 -9.46 1.68
N ASP A 43 12.44 -10.07 0.93
CA ASP A 43 12.86 -9.60 -0.40
C ASP A 43 11.70 -9.48 -1.36
N GLU A 44 10.78 -10.45 -1.38
CA GLU A 44 9.62 -10.39 -2.27
C GLU A 44 8.78 -9.12 -2.04
N ILE A 45 8.65 -8.68 -0.79
CA ILE A 45 7.89 -7.47 -0.43
C ILE A 45 8.56 -6.24 -1.02
N ARG A 46 9.89 -6.13 -0.88
CA ARG A 46 10.70 -4.99 -1.37
C ARG A 46 10.82 -4.98 -2.89
N ASP A 47 11.21 -6.11 -3.47
CA ASP A 47 11.52 -6.23 -4.90
C ASP A 47 10.27 -6.11 -5.78
N ASN A 48 9.09 -6.47 -5.26
CA ASN A 48 7.83 -6.39 -5.99
C ASN A 48 6.90 -5.25 -5.53
N MET A 49 7.39 -4.35 -4.66
CA MET A 49 6.66 -3.17 -4.15
C MET A 49 5.30 -3.51 -3.52
N LEU A 50 5.28 -4.51 -2.64
CA LEU A 50 4.09 -4.82 -1.83
C LEU A 50 3.95 -3.78 -0.70
N GLY A 51 2.72 -3.63 -0.20
CA GLY A 51 2.40 -2.70 0.89
C GLY A 51 1.70 -1.44 0.44
N TRP A 52 1.78 -0.41 1.29
CA TRP A 52 1.03 0.83 1.16
C TRP A 52 1.53 1.72 0.04
N ASP A 53 0.59 2.28 -0.71
CA ASP A 53 0.81 3.35 -1.68
C ASP A 53 -0.25 4.44 -1.45
N VAL A 54 0.21 5.69 -1.43
CA VAL A 54 -0.61 6.88 -1.22
C VAL A 54 -0.15 7.91 -2.24
N THR A 55 -1.08 8.30 -3.12
CA THR A 55 -0.79 9.25 -4.19
C THR A 55 -1.86 10.33 -4.27
N ASP A 56 -1.41 11.57 -4.45
CA ASP A 56 -2.23 12.71 -4.89
C ASP A 56 -2.01 13.02 -6.37
N TYR A 57 -1.41 12.07 -7.10
CA TYR A 57 -0.98 12.19 -8.50
C TYR A 57 -0.07 13.38 -8.77
N GLY A 58 0.63 13.90 -7.75
CA GLY A 58 1.47 15.09 -7.85
C GLY A 58 0.71 16.41 -7.92
N LEU A 59 -0.60 16.40 -7.66
CA LEU A 59 -1.47 17.58 -7.78
C LEU A 59 -1.64 18.35 -6.47
N GLY A 60 -1.22 17.79 -5.34
CA GLY A 60 -1.37 18.43 -4.03
C GLY A 60 -2.82 18.54 -3.54
N LYS A 61 -3.75 17.82 -4.18
CA LYS A 61 -5.20 17.86 -3.90
C LYS A 61 -5.76 16.47 -3.60
N PHE A 62 -5.16 15.77 -2.65
CA PHE A 62 -5.48 14.37 -2.36
C PHE A 62 -6.98 14.09 -2.20
N ASP A 63 -7.73 14.96 -1.50
CA ASP A 63 -9.17 14.74 -1.26
C ASP A 63 -10.03 14.82 -2.53
N GLU A 64 -9.58 15.54 -3.56
CA GLU A 64 -10.26 15.64 -4.86
C GLU A 64 -9.73 14.58 -5.85
N VAL A 65 -8.40 14.45 -5.92
CA VAL A 65 -7.69 13.55 -6.86
C VAL A 65 -6.61 12.81 -6.09
N GLY A 66 -6.85 11.53 -5.86
CA GLY A 66 -5.96 10.70 -5.05
C GLY A 66 -6.44 9.27 -4.94
N LEU A 67 -5.57 8.43 -4.40
CA LEU A 67 -5.89 7.04 -4.11
C LEU A 67 -5.02 6.52 -2.97
N VAL A 68 -5.61 5.63 -2.16
CA VAL A 68 -4.86 4.76 -1.24
C VAL A 68 -5.00 3.34 -1.73
N LEU A 69 -3.91 2.59 -1.70
CA LEU A 69 -3.96 1.16 -1.94
C LEU A 69 -2.97 0.38 -1.09
N VAL A 70 -3.25 -0.91 -0.94
CA VAL A 70 -2.32 -1.90 -0.41
C VAL A 70 -2.09 -2.96 -1.48
N THR A 71 -0.87 -3.11 -1.94
CA THR A 71 -0.48 -4.21 -2.81
C THR A 71 -0.25 -5.46 -1.97
N ILE A 72 -1.19 -6.41 -2.01
CA ILE A 72 -1.21 -7.61 -1.16
C ILE A 72 -0.22 -8.65 -1.70
N ARG A 73 -0.21 -8.82 -3.01
CA ARG A 73 0.71 -9.72 -3.72
C ARG A 73 1.00 -9.17 -5.10
N ASN A 74 2.21 -9.40 -5.56
CA ASN A 74 2.65 -9.02 -6.90
C ASN A 74 3.72 -10.01 -7.39
N GLY A 75 4.04 -9.95 -8.68
CA GLY A 75 5.20 -10.62 -9.27
C GLY A 75 6.00 -9.64 -10.12
N ASN A 76 7.13 -10.11 -10.67
CA ASN A 76 8.02 -9.28 -11.48
C ASN A 76 8.44 -10.03 -12.74
N GLN A 77 7.86 -9.65 -13.88
CA GLN A 77 8.12 -10.29 -15.17
C GLN A 77 9.52 -10.00 -15.73
N LYS A 78 10.24 -9.03 -15.15
CA LYS A 78 11.62 -8.70 -15.53
C LYS A 78 12.66 -9.45 -14.69
N ASP A 79 12.23 -10.11 -13.62
CA ASP A 79 13.10 -10.85 -12.71
C ASP A 79 12.65 -12.33 -12.63
N PRO A 80 13.43 -13.27 -13.17
CA PRO A 80 13.09 -14.69 -13.18
C PRO A 80 12.97 -15.30 -11.76
N LYS A 81 13.47 -14.62 -10.71
CA LYS A 81 13.23 -14.98 -9.30
C LYS A 81 11.73 -15.06 -8.99
N TYR A 82 10.91 -14.19 -9.59
CA TYR A 82 9.49 -14.04 -9.27
C TYR A 82 8.57 -14.55 -10.37
N LYS A 83 8.08 -15.78 -10.23
CA LYS A 83 7.26 -16.46 -11.25
C LYS A 83 5.78 -16.06 -11.29
N LYS A 84 5.30 -15.27 -10.33
CA LYS A 84 3.88 -14.96 -10.17
C LYS A 84 3.38 -14.09 -11.34
N PRO A 85 2.39 -14.53 -12.14
CA PRO A 85 1.90 -13.77 -13.30
C PRO A 85 0.75 -12.81 -12.96
N TYR A 86 0.38 -12.69 -11.67
CA TYR A 86 -0.78 -11.91 -11.22
C TYR A 86 -0.44 -11.05 -10.01
N ALA A 87 -1.29 -10.05 -9.80
CA ALA A 87 -1.23 -9.16 -8.65
C ALA A 87 -2.62 -9.01 -8.02
N GLU A 88 -2.64 -8.62 -6.75
CA GLU A 88 -3.87 -8.28 -6.02
C GLU A 88 -3.60 -7.01 -5.22
N LYS A 89 -4.52 -6.05 -5.33
CA LYS A 89 -4.46 -4.79 -4.59
C LYS A 89 -5.82 -4.51 -3.96
N LEU A 90 -5.80 -4.03 -2.72
CA LEU A 90 -6.96 -3.44 -2.09
C LEU A 90 -6.90 -1.93 -2.32
N LEU A 91 -7.90 -1.37 -3.01
CA LEU A 91 -7.97 0.06 -3.34
C LEU A 91 -9.05 0.71 -2.47
N ILE A 92 -8.75 1.89 -1.94
CA ILE A 92 -9.66 2.68 -1.12
C ILE A 92 -9.75 4.07 -1.74
N SER A 93 -10.95 4.37 -2.26
CA SER A 93 -11.30 5.67 -2.81
C SER A 93 -12.30 6.34 -1.88
N ARG A 94 -12.04 7.61 -1.53
CA ARG A 94 -12.99 8.42 -0.76
C ARG A 94 -14.17 8.81 -1.61
N GLU A 95 -15.27 9.17 -0.97
CA GLU A 95 -16.45 9.67 -1.67
C GLU A 95 -16.07 10.85 -2.59
N ASN A 96 -16.48 10.77 -3.86
CA ASN A 96 -16.18 11.75 -4.92
C ASN A 96 -14.69 11.95 -5.27
N GLN A 97 -13.77 11.14 -4.73
CA GLN A 97 -12.36 11.21 -5.06
C GLN A 97 -12.08 10.58 -6.44
N VAL A 98 -11.35 11.30 -7.29
CA VAL A 98 -11.03 10.84 -8.66
C VAL A 98 -9.68 10.12 -8.70
N CYS A 99 -9.67 8.96 -9.35
CA CYS A 99 -8.47 8.25 -9.78
C CYS A 99 -8.33 8.43 -11.31
N PRO A 100 -7.41 9.28 -11.81
CA PRO A 100 -7.21 9.52 -13.23
C PRO A 100 -6.55 8.34 -13.95
#